data_AF-A0A955U165-F1
#
_entry.id   AF-A0A955U165-F1
#
_cell.length_a   1.000
_cell.length_b   1.000
_cell.length_c   1.000
_cell.angle_alpha   90.00
_cell.angle_beta   90.00
_cell.angle_gamma   90.00
#
_symmetry.space_group_name_H-M   'P 1'
#
loop_
_entity.id
_entity.type
_entity.pdbx_description
1 polymer ?
#
loop_
_entity_poly.entity_id
_entity_poly.type
_entity_poly.pdbx_seq_one_letter_code
_entity_poly.pdbx_strand_id
1 'polypeptide(L)'
;AVPTSLHHAVVCPLLRRGVHVLVEKPMAVTLDEAAEMRRLADERGLVLQVGHVERFNPVLSVLSQLELVPRFIEANRLAPFNYRTLDVSVVMDLMIHDIDIVLQIAGSPLARLEAVGSNVLGKHVDIANARLTFENGCVANITASRVSFEPVRKTRVFAHDGFVSMDFGTRRAFVVTKADGFDLGSLDAASSATVQPKGSFKEFI
;
A
#
# COMPACT_ATOMS: atom_id res chain seq x y z
N ALA A 1 -13.04 10.77 15.90
CA ALA A 1 -11.98 9.76 16.06
C ALA A 1 -11.27 9.97 17.39
N VAL A 2 -10.75 8.91 18.02
CA VAL A 2 -9.96 8.96 19.26
C VAL A 2 -8.53 8.47 18.96
N PRO A 3 -7.53 8.70 19.84
CA PRO A 3 -6.21 8.10 19.68
C PRO A 3 -6.24 6.56 19.58
N THR A 4 -5.28 5.95 18.90
CA THR A 4 -5.21 4.49 18.69
C THR A 4 -5.28 3.69 19.99
N SER A 5 -4.64 4.17 21.06
CA SER A 5 -4.69 3.54 22.38
C SER A 5 -6.08 3.44 22.99
N LEU A 6 -7.04 4.23 22.50
CA LEU A 6 -8.43 4.21 22.94
C LEU A 6 -9.35 3.48 21.96
N HIS A 7 -8.87 3.03 20.80
CA HIS A 7 -9.70 2.35 19.80
C HIS A 7 -10.41 1.14 20.41
N HIS A 8 -9.68 0.21 21.03
CA HIS A 8 -10.28 -0.99 21.63
C HIS A 8 -11.32 -0.66 22.72
N ALA A 9 -10.95 0.23 23.65
CA ALA A 9 -11.79 0.61 24.77
C ALA A 9 -13.09 1.32 24.35
N VAL A 10 -13.10 2.02 23.20
CA VAL A 10 -14.28 2.71 22.65
C VAL A 10 -15.09 1.79 21.74
N VAL A 11 -14.42 1.00 20.89
CA VAL A 11 -15.09 0.17 19.88
C VAL A 11 -15.79 -1.05 20.49
N CYS A 12 -15.15 -1.75 21.44
CA CYS A 12 -15.73 -2.95 22.04
C CYS A 12 -17.10 -2.70 22.70
N PRO A 13 -17.30 -1.63 23.51
CA PRO A 13 -18.62 -1.29 24.04
C PRO A 13 -19.68 -1.00 22.97
N LEU A 14 -19.31 -0.37 21.84
CA LEU A 14 -20.22 -0.09 20.74
C LEU A 14 -20.66 -1.37 20.03
N LEU A 15 -19.70 -2.26 19.72
CA LEU A 15 -19.99 -3.57 19.12
C LEU A 15 -20.89 -4.40 20.05
N ARG A 16 -20.62 -4.42 21.37
CA ARG A 16 -21.46 -5.13 22.36
C ARG A 16 -22.90 -4.61 22.39
N ARG A 17 -23.13 -3.35 21.99
CA ARG A 17 -24.45 -2.72 21.87
C ARG A 17 -25.11 -2.89 20.50
N GLY A 18 -24.51 -3.66 19.58
CA GLY A 18 -25.09 -3.90 18.25
C GLY A 18 -24.82 -2.78 17.24
N VAL A 19 -23.82 -1.94 17.47
CA VAL A 19 -23.53 -0.79 16.59
C VAL A 19 -22.44 -1.16 15.58
N HIS A 20 -22.67 -0.92 14.29
CA HIS A 20 -21.64 -0.99 13.24
C HIS A 20 -20.59 0.11 13.47
N VAL A 21 -19.31 -0.19 13.24
CA VAL A 21 -18.21 0.74 13.57
C VAL A 21 -17.25 0.93 12.41
N LEU A 22 -16.94 2.20 12.11
CA LEU A 22 -15.75 2.61 11.35
C LEU A 22 -14.68 3.08 12.34
N VAL A 23 -13.56 2.39 12.42
CA VAL A 23 -12.41 2.72 13.27
C VAL A 23 -11.26 3.24 12.42
N GLU A 24 -10.59 4.31 12.84
CA GLU A 24 -9.41 4.82 12.13
C GLU A 24 -8.26 3.82 12.14
N LYS A 25 -7.35 3.96 11.16
CA LYS A 25 -6.10 3.17 11.14
C LYS A 25 -5.11 3.71 12.20
N PRO A 26 -4.24 2.85 12.75
CA PRO A 26 -4.34 1.40 12.76
C PRO A 26 -5.51 0.93 13.64
N MET A 27 -6.04 -0.26 13.37
CA MET A 27 -7.25 -0.79 14.03
C MET A 27 -7.14 -0.81 15.56
N ALA A 28 -6.00 -1.24 16.10
CA ALA A 28 -5.71 -1.34 17.52
C ALA A 28 -4.20 -1.21 17.80
N VAL A 29 -3.78 -1.19 19.06
CA VAL A 29 -2.36 -1.15 19.44
C VAL A 29 -1.74 -2.54 19.38
N THR A 30 -2.50 -3.57 19.75
CA THR A 30 -2.04 -4.96 19.76
C THR A 30 -2.86 -5.86 18.85
N LEU A 31 -2.29 -7.01 18.46
CA LEU A 31 -3.01 -8.01 17.68
C LEU A 31 -4.17 -8.63 18.47
N ASP A 32 -4.01 -8.82 19.78
CA ASP A 32 -5.06 -9.38 20.65
C ASP A 32 -6.27 -8.46 20.73
N GLU A 33 -6.04 -7.14 20.86
CA GLU A 33 -7.11 -6.14 20.81
C GLU A 33 -7.84 -6.17 19.45
N ALA A 34 -7.09 -6.18 18.35
CA ALA A 34 -7.67 -6.26 17.02
C ALA A 34 -8.48 -7.55 16.80
N ALA A 35 -7.96 -8.68 17.31
CA ALA A 35 -8.63 -9.97 17.24
C ALA A 35 -9.92 -10.01 18.07
N GLU A 36 -9.93 -9.41 19.28
CA GLU A 36 -11.16 -9.30 20.09
C GLU A 36 -12.21 -8.42 19.39
N MET A 37 -11.81 -7.25 18.87
CA MET A 37 -12.71 -6.36 18.14
C MET A 37 -13.33 -7.06 16.93
N ARG A 38 -12.53 -7.80 16.14
CA ARG A 38 -13.01 -8.62 15.02
C ARG A 38 -14.00 -9.68 15.49
N ARG A 39 -13.61 -10.48 16.50
CA ARG A 39 -14.46 -11.55 17.06
C ARG A 39 -15.82 -11.02 17.53
N LEU A 40 -15.84 -9.88 18.23
CA LEU A 40 -17.09 -9.25 18.69
C LEU A 40 -18.00 -8.78 17.55
N ALA A 41 -17.42 -8.29 16.46
CA ALA A 41 -18.18 -7.90 15.27
C ALA A 41 -18.78 -9.14 14.58
N ASP A 42 -17.96 -10.18 14.38
CA ASP A 42 -18.37 -11.44 13.73
C ASP A 42 -19.48 -12.14 14.52
N GLU A 43 -19.33 -12.28 15.85
CA GLU A 43 -20.33 -12.91 16.73
C GLU A 43 -21.70 -12.24 16.70
N ARG A 44 -21.73 -10.96 16.32
CA ARG A 44 -22.95 -10.13 16.31
C ARG A 44 -23.43 -9.81 14.89
N GLY A 45 -22.75 -10.29 13.86
CA GLY A 45 -23.06 -9.95 12.47
C GLY A 45 -22.94 -8.45 12.17
N LEU A 46 -22.02 -7.75 12.84
CA LEU A 46 -21.80 -6.31 12.68
C LEU A 46 -20.71 -6.03 11.66
N VAL A 47 -20.78 -4.84 11.07
CA VAL A 47 -19.73 -4.33 10.19
C VAL A 47 -18.71 -3.61 11.06
N LEU A 48 -17.46 -4.06 11.01
CA LEU A 48 -16.31 -3.38 11.57
C LEU A 48 -15.34 -3.05 10.44
N GLN A 49 -15.31 -1.77 10.05
CA GLN A 49 -14.45 -1.30 8.97
C GLN A 49 -13.28 -0.50 9.54
N VAL A 50 -12.08 -0.75 9.00
CA VAL A 50 -10.88 0.05 9.32
C VAL A 50 -10.73 1.14 8.26
N GLY A 51 -10.39 2.36 8.71
CA GLY A 51 -10.22 3.58 7.91
C GLY A 51 -8.99 3.58 7.02
N HIS A 52 -8.78 2.55 6.21
CA HIS A 52 -7.76 2.54 5.15
C HIS A 52 -8.24 3.40 3.96
N VAL A 53 -8.22 4.73 4.16
CA VAL A 53 -8.78 5.71 3.22
C VAL A 53 -8.17 5.62 1.81
N GLU A 54 -6.91 5.18 1.69
CA GLU A 54 -6.23 5.11 0.40
C GLU A 54 -6.82 4.03 -0.52
N ARG A 55 -7.56 3.03 0.00
CA ARG A 55 -8.33 2.07 -0.82
C ARG A 55 -9.38 2.76 -1.70
N PHE A 56 -9.83 3.94 -1.29
CA PHE A 56 -10.81 4.76 -2.01
C PHE A 56 -10.15 5.87 -2.83
N ASN A 57 -8.83 5.90 -2.93
CA ASN A 57 -8.13 6.86 -3.77
C ASN A 57 -8.45 6.57 -5.25
N PRO A 58 -8.99 7.53 -6.02
CA PRO A 58 -9.37 7.31 -7.41
C PRO A 58 -8.25 6.76 -8.28
N VAL A 59 -6.98 7.05 -7.93
CA VAL A 59 -5.81 6.56 -8.66
C VAL A 59 -5.74 5.03 -8.70
N LEU A 60 -6.30 4.33 -7.70
CA LEU A 60 -6.36 2.86 -7.67
C LEU A 60 -7.40 2.28 -8.63
N SER A 61 -8.38 3.06 -9.08
CA SER A 61 -9.43 2.59 -10.00
C SER A 61 -8.86 2.15 -11.35
N VAL A 62 -7.66 2.61 -11.71
CA VAL A 62 -6.94 2.16 -12.90
C VAL A 62 -6.64 0.65 -12.87
N LEU A 63 -6.45 0.08 -11.67
CA LEU A 63 -6.12 -1.33 -11.51
C LEU A 63 -7.28 -2.25 -11.87
N SER A 64 -8.53 -1.83 -11.65
CA SER A 64 -9.69 -2.66 -12.01
C SER A 64 -9.95 -2.73 -13.51
N GLN A 65 -9.30 -1.87 -14.29
CA GLN A 65 -9.41 -1.82 -15.75
C GLN A 65 -8.31 -2.65 -16.45
N LEU A 66 -7.41 -3.27 -15.68
CA LEU A 66 -6.23 -3.94 -16.19
C LEU A 66 -6.16 -5.36 -15.63
N GLU A 67 -5.93 -6.34 -16.50
CA GLU A 67 -5.62 -7.71 -16.09
C GLU A 67 -4.12 -7.82 -15.81
N LEU A 68 -3.68 -7.32 -14.65
CA LEU A 68 -2.27 -7.33 -14.26
C LEU A 68 -1.92 -8.58 -13.48
N VAL A 69 -0.85 -9.25 -13.91
CA VAL A 69 -0.13 -10.24 -13.10
C VAL A 69 1.11 -9.56 -12.50
N PRO A 70 1.03 -9.00 -11.28
CA PRO A 70 2.13 -8.24 -10.68
C PRO A 70 3.33 -9.16 -10.40
N ARG A 71 4.53 -8.70 -10.75
CA ARG A 71 5.80 -9.40 -10.49
C ARG A 71 6.64 -8.64 -9.49
N PHE A 72 6.66 -7.33 -9.61
CA PHE A 72 7.36 -6.45 -8.68
C PHE A 72 6.54 -5.21 -8.37
N ILE A 73 6.49 -4.80 -7.11
CA ILE A 73 5.82 -3.59 -6.65
C ILE A 73 6.82 -2.73 -5.90
N GLU A 74 6.84 -1.43 -6.19
CA GLU A 74 7.65 -0.47 -5.48
C GLU A 74 6.77 0.65 -4.93
N ALA A 75 6.69 0.79 -3.61
CA ALA A 75 5.91 1.82 -2.95
C ALA A 75 6.83 2.75 -2.15
N ASN A 76 6.68 4.06 -2.36
CA ASN A 76 7.43 5.08 -1.67
C ASN A 76 6.47 6.10 -1.04
N ARG A 77 6.56 6.24 0.29
CA ARG A 77 5.83 7.25 1.06
C ARG A 77 6.82 8.07 1.88
N LEU A 78 7.27 9.15 1.27
CA LEU A 78 8.27 10.05 1.80
C LEU A 78 7.58 11.36 2.19
N ALA A 79 7.91 11.88 3.35
CA ALA A 79 7.39 13.14 3.86
C ALA A 79 8.49 13.94 4.57
N PRO A 80 8.40 15.28 4.55
CA PRO A 80 9.21 16.13 5.39
C PRO A 80 8.86 15.92 6.87
N PHE A 81 9.84 16.25 7.70
CA PHE A 81 9.71 16.12 9.14
C PHE A 81 8.63 17.04 9.71
N ASN A 82 7.84 16.50 10.64
CA ASN A 82 6.82 17.23 11.39
C ASN A 82 6.82 16.78 12.85
N TYR A 83 6.99 17.74 13.77
CA TYR A 83 7.05 17.53 15.22
C TYR A 83 5.85 16.75 15.79
N ARG A 84 4.68 16.80 15.14
CA ARG A 84 3.47 16.07 15.58
C ARG A 84 3.54 14.55 15.43
N THR A 85 4.55 14.02 14.74
CA THR A 85 4.63 12.58 14.38
C THR A 85 5.62 11.78 15.24
N LEU A 86 6.20 12.39 16.28
CA LEU A 86 7.29 11.77 17.05
C LEU A 86 6.87 10.56 17.89
N ASP A 87 5.60 10.44 18.26
CA ASP A 87 5.16 9.45 19.26
C ASP A 87 4.81 8.06 18.66
N VAL A 88 4.90 7.89 17.33
CA VAL A 88 4.51 6.64 16.65
C VAL A 88 5.52 6.31 15.55
N SER A 89 5.85 5.03 15.37
CA SER A 89 6.72 4.55 14.27
C SER A 89 6.20 4.95 12.89
N VAL A 90 7.10 5.30 11.96
CA VAL A 90 6.77 5.58 10.55
C VAL A 90 6.02 4.42 9.89
N VAL A 91 6.21 3.19 10.39
CA VAL A 91 5.51 2.01 9.87
C VAL A 91 4.01 2.09 10.15
N MET A 92 3.63 2.39 11.40
CA MET A 92 2.23 2.42 11.83
C MET A 92 1.49 3.68 11.38
N ASP A 93 2.24 4.75 11.10
CA ASP A 93 1.67 6.02 10.68
C ASP A 93 1.58 6.15 9.15
N LEU A 94 2.68 5.87 8.45
CA LEU A 94 2.81 6.06 7.00
C LEU A 94 2.76 4.73 6.24
N MET A 95 3.70 3.81 6.52
CA MET A 95 3.89 2.59 5.72
C MET A 95 2.65 1.69 5.68
N ILE A 96 1.82 1.71 6.72
CA ILE A 96 0.60 0.91 6.84
C ILE A 96 -0.37 1.12 5.66
N HIS A 97 -0.40 2.32 5.08
CA HIS A 97 -1.19 2.60 3.89
C HIS A 97 -0.68 1.82 2.67
N ASP A 98 0.64 1.78 2.51
CA ASP A 98 1.27 1.13 1.37
C ASP A 98 1.32 -0.38 1.54
N ILE A 99 1.49 -0.89 2.77
CA ILE A 99 1.32 -2.31 3.10
C ILE A 99 -0.07 -2.77 2.67
N ASP A 100 -1.12 -2.03 3.07
CA ASP A 100 -2.50 -2.35 2.72
C ASP A 100 -2.73 -2.44 1.19
N ILE A 101 -2.28 -1.43 0.46
CA ILE A 101 -2.36 -1.39 -1.01
C ILE A 101 -1.56 -2.54 -1.64
N VAL A 102 -0.34 -2.79 -1.16
CA VAL A 102 0.53 -3.85 -1.70
C VAL A 102 -0.09 -5.23 -1.47
N LEU A 103 -0.68 -5.49 -0.29
CA LEU A 103 -1.38 -6.75 -0.02
C LEU A 103 -2.57 -6.94 -0.96
N GLN A 104 -3.34 -5.86 -1.22
CA GLN A 104 -4.45 -5.89 -2.17
C GLN A 104 -3.99 -6.16 -3.60
N ILE A 105 -2.93 -5.49 -4.07
CA ILE A 105 -2.41 -5.67 -5.44
C ILE A 105 -1.79 -7.06 -5.61
N ALA A 106 -1.00 -7.51 -4.63
CA ALA A 106 -0.33 -8.81 -4.72
C ALA A 106 -1.32 -9.97 -4.68
N GLY A 107 -2.45 -9.82 -3.95
CA GLY A 107 -3.55 -10.79 -3.96
C GLY A 107 -3.16 -12.20 -3.51
N SER A 108 -2.12 -12.34 -2.69
CA SER A 108 -1.51 -13.61 -2.30
C SER A 108 -1.04 -13.55 -0.85
N PRO A 109 -0.95 -14.69 -0.14
CA PRO A 109 -0.29 -14.74 1.16
C PRO A 109 1.19 -14.37 1.07
N LEU A 110 1.72 -13.87 2.19
CA LEU A 110 3.12 -13.48 2.32
C LEU A 110 3.97 -14.70 2.68
N ALA A 111 4.97 -14.99 1.86
CA ALA A 111 5.92 -16.08 2.07
C ALA A 111 7.15 -15.65 2.89
N ARG A 112 7.62 -14.41 2.71
CA ARG A 112 8.83 -13.90 3.39
C ARG A 112 8.79 -12.39 3.58
N LEU A 113 9.34 -11.93 4.70
CA LEU A 113 9.51 -10.53 5.05
C LEU A 113 10.96 -10.26 5.44
N GLU A 114 11.55 -9.22 4.88
CA GLU A 114 12.79 -8.61 5.35
C GLU A 114 12.52 -7.13 5.59
N ALA A 115 12.98 -6.57 6.69
CA ALA A 115 12.79 -5.16 6.96
C ALA A 115 13.98 -4.57 7.71
N VAL A 116 14.25 -3.30 7.41
CA VAL A 116 15.22 -2.47 8.12
C VAL A 116 14.56 -1.15 8.47
N GLY A 117 14.90 -0.63 9.65
CA GLY A 117 14.40 0.65 10.12
C GLY A 117 15.48 1.38 10.89
N SER A 118 15.47 2.70 10.82
CA SER A 118 16.38 3.55 11.58
C SER A 118 15.63 4.73 12.18
N ASN A 119 16.01 5.10 13.40
CA ASN A 119 15.61 6.33 14.05
C ASN A 119 16.69 7.40 13.77
N VAL A 120 16.28 8.53 13.21
CA VAL A 120 17.21 9.58 12.77
C VAL A 120 17.18 10.76 13.73
N LEU A 121 15.98 11.15 14.16
CA LEU A 121 15.77 12.32 15.01
C LEU A 121 15.23 11.92 16.39
N GLY A 122 14.35 10.92 16.43
CA GLY A 122 13.64 10.53 17.65
C GLY A 122 14.06 9.17 18.21
N LYS A 123 13.23 8.67 19.13
CA LYS A 123 13.34 7.31 19.69
C LYS A 123 12.65 6.26 18.80
N HIS A 124 11.73 6.69 17.95
CA HIS A 124 10.97 5.82 17.06
C HIS A 124 11.60 5.77 15.67
N VAL A 125 11.31 4.70 14.94
CA VAL A 125 11.76 4.53 13.55
C VAL A 125 11.19 5.65 12.68
N ASP A 126 12.08 6.43 12.07
CA ASP A 126 11.75 7.59 11.22
C ASP A 126 11.82 7.24 9.73
N ILE A 127 12.64 6.24 9.38
CA ILE A 127 12.73 5.69 8.03
C ILE A 127 12.75 4.17 8.11
N ALA A 128 11.99 3.52 7.25
CA ALA A 128 11.93 2.07 7.14
C ALA A 128 11.86 1.64 5.68
N ASN A 129 12.51 0.51 5.39
CA ASN A 129 12.37 -0.21 4.14
C ASN A 129 11.97 -1.66 4.45
N ALA A 130 10.98 -2.18 3.73
CA ALA A 130 10.50 -3.54 3.86
C ALA A 130 10.43 -4.20 2.49
N ARG A 131 10.95 -5.43 2.39
CA ARG A 131 10.84 -6.30 1.24
C ARG A 131 9.93 -7.48 1.57
N LEU A 132 8.82 -7.56 0.87
CA LEU A 132 7.78 -8.57 1.00
C LEU A 132 7.88 -9.52 -0.20
N THR A 133 7.91 -10.83 0.04
CA THR A 133 7.84 -11.86 -1.00
C THR A 133 6.56 -12.65 -0.79
N PHE A 134 5.75 -12.77 -1.84
CA PHE A 134 4.45 -13.45 -1.83
C PHE A 134 4.54 -14.86 -2.40
N GLU A 135 3.62 -15.73 -2.02
CA GLU A 135 3.57 -17.13 -2.49
C GLU A 135 3.40 -17.23 -4.01
N ASN A 136 2.70 -16.29 -4.64
CA ASN A 136 2.57 -16.20 -6.10
C ASN A 136 3.84 -15.70 -6.83
N GLY A 137 4.93 -15.46 -6.11
CA GLY A 137 6.20 -14.97 -6.66
C GLY A 137 6.26 -13.46 -6.88
N CYS A 138 5.20 -12.71 -6.56
CA CYS A 138 5.27 -11.24 -6.52
C CYS A 138 6.22 -10.80 -5.40
N VAL A 139 7.01 -9.76 -5.65
CA VAL A 139 7.89 -9.14 -4.65
C VAL A 139 7.52 -7.66 -4.52
N ALA A 140 7.46 -7.13 -3.31
CA ALA A 140 7.22 -5.72 -3.08
C ALA A 140 8.32 -5.09 -2.22
N ASN A 141 8.80 -3.93 -2.62
CA ASN A 141 9.67 -3.07 -1.83
C ASN A 141 8.89 -1.83 -1.39
N ILE A 142 8.83 -1.60 -0.09
CA ILE A 142 8.10 -0.48 0.50
C ILE A 142 9.09 0.37 1.28
N THR A 143 9.18 1.65 0.96
CA THR A 143 9.97 2.64 1.70
C THR A 143 9.06 3.69 2.28
N ALA A 144 9.12 3.88 3.59
CA ALA A 144 8.44 4.97 4.27
C ALA A 144 9.46 5.83 5.03
N SER A 145 9.34 7.14 4.90
CA SER A 145 10.22 8.10 5.57
C SER A 145 9.44 9.33 5.97
N ARG A 146 9.70 9.83 7.17
CA ARG A 146 9.23 11.15 7.62
C ARG A 146 10.36 12.17 7.75
N VAL A 147 11.53 11.89 7.20
CA VAL A 147 12.72 12.75 7.26
C VAL A 147 13.26 13.05 5.86
N SER A 148 12.38 13.02 4.86
CA SER A 148 12.73 13.26 3.45
C SER A 148 12.46 14.70 3.06
N PHE A 149 13.35 15.31 2.27
CA PHE A 149 13.18 16.70 1.84
C PHE A 149 11.96 16.88 0.91
N GLU A 150 11.83 16.00 -0.09
CA GLU A 150 10.72 16.04 -1.04
C GLU A 150 9.63 15.04 -0.66
N PRO A 151 8.35 15.45 -0.63
CA PRO A 151 7.26 14.54 -0.41
C PRO A 151 7.03 13.66 -1.64
N VAL A 152 6.91 12.35 -1.42
CA VAL A 152 6.58 11.36 -2.47
C VAL A 152 5.49 10.45 -1.94
N ARG A 153 4.45 10.20 -2.74
CA ARG A 153 3.43 9.17 -2.46
C ARG A 153 3.16 8.42 -3.74
N LYS A 154 3.96 7.39 -4.02
CA LYS A 154 3.99 6.75 -5.34
C LYS A 154 4.12 5.24 -5.23
N THR A 155 3.25 4.52 -5.93
CA THR A 155 3.31 3.07 -6.09
C THR A 155 3.47 2.71 -7.54
N ARG A 156 4.47 1.89 -7.84
CA ARG A 156 4.78 1.38 -9.17
C ARG A 156 4.58 -0.12 -9.19
N VAL A 157 3.83 -0.62 -10.15
CA VAL A 157 3.55 -2.04 -10.36
C VAL A 157 4.17 -2.44 -11.69
N PHE A 158 5.07 -3.40 -11.62
CA PHE A 158 5.70 -4.04 -12.77
C PHE A 158 5.04 -5.40 -12.93
N ALA A 159 4.25 -5.56 -13.98
CA ALA A 159 3.52 -6.77 -14.28
C ALA A 159 4.11 -7.43 -15.53
N HIS A 160 3.74 -8.69 -15.76
CA HIS A 160 4.14 -9.37 -16.99
C HIS A 160 3.67 -8.62 -18.24
N ASP A 161 2.46 -8.04 -18.22
CA ASP A 161 1.80 -7.46 -19.40
C ASP A 161 1.72 -5.93 -19.38
N GLY A 162 2.37 -5.30 -18.41
CA GLY A 162 2.40 -3.85 -18.34
C GLY A 162 3.13 -3.27 -17.14
N PHE A 163 3.10 -1.94 -17.10
CA PHE A 163 3.64 -1.11 -16.04
C PHE A 163 2.58 -0.10 -15.64
N VAL A 164 2.40 0.07 -14.33
CA VAL A 164 1.50 1.09 -13.77
C VAL A 164 2.26 1.90 -12.74
N SER A 165 2.21 3.22 -12.84
CA SER A 165 2.75 4.15 -11.87
C SER A 165 1.63 5.03 -11.35
N MET A 166 1.28 4.88 -10.08
CA MET A 166 0.23 5.63 -9.40
C MET A 166 0.87 6.64 -8.45
N ASP A 167 0.58 7.92 -8.66
CA ASP A 167 0.98 9.00 -7.77
C ASP A 167 -0.24 9.46 -6.95
N PHE A 168 -0.25 9.14 -5.67
CA PHE A 168 -1.36 9.41 -4.76
C PHE A 168 -1.42 10.87 -4.33
N GLY A 169 -0.31 11.61 -4.45
CA GLY A 169 -0.25 13.04 -4.14
C GLY A 169 -0.92 13.88 -5.21
N THR A 170 -0.59 13.60 -6.48
CA THR A 170 -1.17 14.28 -7.65
C THR A 170 -2.43 13.60 -8.18
N ARG A 171 -2.76 12.40 -7.69
CA ARG A 171 -3.88 11.54 -8.12
C ARG A 171 -3.81 11.12 -9.58
N ARG A 172 -2.61 11.08 -10.17
CA ARG A 172 -2.40 10.68 -11.56
C ARG A 172 -1.88 9.26 -11.65
N ALA A 173 -2.37 8.52 -12.62
CA ALA A 173 -1.83 7.21 -12.98
C ALA A 173 -1.22 7.25 -14.38
N PHE A 174 -0.07 6.60 -14.53
CA PHE A 174 0.58 6.36 -15.80
C PHE A 174 0.60 4.86 -16.07
N VAL A 175 0.05 4.46 -17.22
CA VAL A 175 -0.10 3.05 -17.61
C VAL A 175 0.59 2.80 -18.94
N VAL A 176 1.34 1.70 -18.99
CA VAL A 176 1.90 1.14 -20.22
C VAL A 176 1.50 -0.31 -20.28
N THR A 177 0.89 -0.74 -21.37
CA THR A 177 0.59 -2.16 -21.64
C THR A 177 1.36 -2.62 -22.87
N LYS A 178 1.60 -3.93 -22.97
CA LYS A 178 2.08 -4.51 -24.23
C LYS A 178 1.11 -4.23 -25.36
N ALA A 179 1.65 -4.04 -26.56
CA ALA A 179 0.84 -3.98 -27.78
C ALA A 179 0.20 -5.35 -28.07
N ASP A 180 -0.95 -5.36 -28.74
CA ASP A 180 -1.50 -6.59 -29.27
C ASP A 180 -0.49 -7.26 -30.21
N GLY A 181 -0.24 -8.56 -30.00
CA GLY A 181 0.74 -9.31 -30.77
C GLY A 181 2.21 -9.01 -30.44
N PHE A 182 2.51 -8.31 -29.33
CA PHE A 182 3.88 -8.14 -28.86
C PHE A 182 4.52 -9.49 -28.50
N ASP A 183 5.57 -9.85 -29.23
CA ASP A 183 6.41 -11.01 -28.94
C ASP A 183 7.87 -10.58 -28.79
N LEU A 184 8.44 -10.82 -27.61
CA LEU A 184 9.86 -10.54 -27.32
C LEU A 184 10.78 -11.36 -28.24
N GLY A 185 10.40 -12.56 -28.63
CA GLY A 185 11.19 -13.42 -29.53
C GLY A 185 11.27 -12.90 -30.96
N SER A 186 10.37 -11.99 -31.35
CA SER A 186 10.34 -11.35 -32.67
C SER A 186 11.25 -10.11 -32.79
N LEU A 187 11.82 -9.65 -31.67
CA LEU A 187 12.67 -8.46 -31.65
C LEU A 187 14.10 -8.80 -32.06
N ASP A 188 14.63 -8.06 -33.04
CA ASP A 188 16.02 -8.17 -33.46
C ASP A 188 16.94 -7.45 -32.45
N ALA A 189 17.65 -8.25 -31.65
CA ALA A 189 18.60 -7.79 -30.63
C ALA A 189 19.77 -6.97 -31.19
N ALA A 190 20.02 -7.01 -32.52
CA ALA A 190 21.04 -6.21 -33.18
C ALA A 190 20.56 -4.79 -33.53
N SER A 191 19.25 -4.52 -33.47
CA SER A 191 18.71 -3.18 -33.69
C SER A 191 18.81 -2.34 -32.41
N SER A 192 19.74 -1.38 -32.39
CA SER A 192 19.91 -0.40 -31.31
C SER A 192 18.82 0.67 -31.26
N ALA A 193 17.76 0.51 -32.06
CA ALA A 193 16.61 1.38 -31.99
C ALA A 193 15.94 1.15 -30.63
N THR A 194 15.80 2.20 -29.84
CA THR A 194 14.86 2.22 -28.73
C THR A 194 13.50 1.86 -29.31
N VAL A 195 13.11 0.58 -29.22
CA VAL A 195 11.75 0.16 -29.53
C VAL A 195 10.92 0.79 -28.41
N GLN A 196 10.43 2.00 -28.65
CA GLN A 196 9.36 2.53 -27.82
C GLN A 196 8.26 1.48 -27.87
N PRO A 197 7.90 0.85 -26.75
CA PRO A 197 6.79 -0.07 -26.74
C PRO A 197 5.62 0.68 -27.35
N LYS A 198 5.03 0.14 -28.43
CA LYS A 198 3.79 0.67 -29.00
C LYS A 198 2.65 0.36 -28.02
N GLY A 199 2.68 0.98 -26.83
CA GLY A 199 1.60 0.94 -25.87
C GLY A 199 0.62 2.05 -26.18
N SER A 200 -0.67 1.81 -25.94
CA SER A 200 -1.60 2.93 -25.87
C SER A 200 -1.25 3.75 -24.62
N PHE A 201 -0.78 4.98 -24.81
CA PHE A 201 -0.61 5.92 -23.73
C PHE A 201 -2.00 6.37 -23.27
N LYS A 202 -2.45 5.86 -22.13
CA LYS A 202 -3.64 6.40 -21.45
C LYS A 202 -3.18 7.05 -20.17
N GLU A 203 -3.23 8.38 -20.17
CA GLU A 203 -3.18 9.14 -18.95
C GLU A 203 -4.56 9.10 -18.32
N PHE A 204 -4.65 8.56 -17.10
CA PHE A 204 -5.87 8.61 -16.32
C PHE A 204 -5.73 9.78 -15.35
N ILE A 205 -6.57 10.80 -15.55
CA ILE A 205 -6.72 12.01 -14.72
C ILE A 205 -7.74 11.73 -13.63
#